data_AF-A0A455RBL6-F1
#
_entry.id   AF-A0A455RBL6-F1
#
_cell.length_a   1.000
_cell.length_b   1.000
_cell.length_c   1.000
_cell.angle_alpha   90.00
_cell.angle_beta   90.00
_cell.angle_gamma   90.00
#
_symmetry.space_group_name_H-M   'P 1'
#
loop_
_entity.id
_entity.type
_entity.pdbx_description
1 polymer ?
#
loop_
_entity_poly.entity_id
_entity_poly.type
_entity_poly.pdbx_seq_one_letter_code
_entity_poly.pdbx_strand_id
1 'polypeptide(L)' 'MDLALLVNHTYSIELCSGEKRIWRYLGEGAGGKVWWSDCTTGTIFNEDSILYAWTVTDHLRIDLTQNKGPQNVD' A
#
# COMPACT_ATOMS: atom_id res chain seq x y z
N MET A 1 4.21 -14.55 -12.14
CA MET A 1 3.18 -14.70 -11.10
C MET A 1 2.55 -13.35 -10.93
N ASP A 2 1.31 -13.20 -11.40
CA ASP A 2 0.52 -11.99 -11.24
C ASP A 2 0.08 -11.93 -9.77
N LEU A 3 0.80 -11.18 -8.94
CA LEU A 3 0.38 -10.95 -7.56
C LEU A 3 -0.79 -9.96 -7.60
N ALA A 4 -2.00 -10.49 -7.49
CA ALA A 4 -3.21 -9.68 -7.42
C ALA A 4 -3.12 -8.73 -6.21
N LEU A 5 -3.01 -7.43 -6.48
CA LEU A 5 -3.00 -6.40 -5.44
C LEU A 5 -4.42 -6.25 -4.87
N LEU A 6 -4.54 -6.34 -3.54
CA LEU A 6 -5.77 -6.08 -2.82
C LEU A 6 -5.99 -4.58 -2.58
N VAL A 7 -7.16 -4.07 -2.98
CA VAL A 7 -7.58 -2.69 -2.75
C VAL A 7 -7.59 -2.37 -1.25
N ASN A 8 -7.15 -1.17 -0.90
CA ASN A 8 -6.96 -0.65 0.46
C ASN A 8 -5.91 -1.40 1.30
N HIS A 9 -5.14 -2.31 0.69
CA HIS A 9 -4.02 -2.96 1.36
C HIS A 9 -2.75 -2.12 1.21
N THR A 10 -1.88 -2.20 2.22
CA THR A 10 -0.62 -1.47 2.26
C THR A 10 0.54 -2.39 1.84
N TYR A 11 1.48 -1.84 1.11
CA TYR A 11 2.60 -2.57 0.53
C TYR A 11 3.91 -1.86 0.81
N SER A 12 4.96 -2.64 1.00
CA SER A 12 6.33 -2.13 0.99
C SER A 12 6.78 -2.00 -0.46
N ILE A 13 7.22 -0.80 -0.81
CA ILE A 13 7.65 -0.42 -2.15
C ILE A 13 9.13 -0.07 -2.09
N GLU A 14 9.91 -0.58 -3.03
CA GLU A 14 11.29 -0.17 -3.22
C GLU A 14 11.39 0.66 -4.51
N LEU A 15 11.88 1.88 -4.39
CA LEU A 15 12.18 2.73 -5.53
C LEU A 15 13.49 2.28 -6.16
N CYS A 16 13.70 2.62 -7.44
CA CYS A 16 14.95 2.30 -8.14
C CYS A 16 16.21 2.93 -7.50
N SER A 17 16.04 3.92 -6.61
CA SER A 17 17.11 4.49 -5.79
C SER A 17 17.51 3.62 -4.58
N GLY A 18 16.78 2.53 -4.31
CA GLY A 18 16.90 1.73 -3.09
C GLY A 18 16.11 2.28 -1.89
N GLU A 19 15.42 3.41 -2.05
CA GLU A 19 14.57 3.96 -1.00
C GLU A 19 13.32 3.10 -0.81
N LYS A 20 13.01 2.77 0.45
CA LYS A 20 11.81 2.00 0.82
C LYS A 20 10.68 2.93 1.24
N ARG A 21 9.52 2.71 0.65
CA ARG A 21 8.27 3.45 0.88
C ARG A 21 7.15 2.50 1.27
N ILE A 22 6.11 3.08 1.86
CA ILE A 22 4.91 2.36 2.28
C ILE A 22 3.73 2.98 1.53
N TRP A 23 3.17 2.25 0.57
CA TRP A 23 2.08 2.74 -0.27
C TRP A 23 0.84 1.87 -0.08
N ARG A 24 -0.32 2.52 -0.03
CA ARG A 24 -1.63 1.85 -0.06
C ARG A 24 -2.11 1.75 -1.49
N TYR A 25 -2.48 0.56 -1.92
CA TYR A 25 -3.12 0.36 -3.22
C TYR A 25 -4.59 0.82 -3.14
N LEU A 26 -5.00 1.70 -4.05
CA LEU A 26 -6.36 2.25 -4.10
C LEU A 26 -7.26 1.59 -5.16
N GLY A 27 -6.68 0.72 -6.00
CA GLY A 27 -7.39 0.09 -7.12
C GLY A 27 -7.05 0.72 -8.47
N GLU A 28 -7.65 0.17 -9.51
CA GLU A 28 -7.65 0.77 -10.83
C GLU A 28 -8.70 1.89 -10.91
N GLY A 29 -8.28 3.05 -11.39
CA GLY A 29 -9.13 4.20 -11.64
C GLY A 29 -9.53 4.33 -13.11
N ALA A 30 -10.06 5.50 -13.47
CA ALA A 30 -10.47 5.78 -14.84
C ALA A 30 -9.31 5.59 -15.83
N GLY A 31 -9.57 4.86 -16.92
CA GLY A 31 -8.58 4.58 -17.95
C GLY A 31 -7.64 3.41 -17.65
N GLY A 32 -7.94 2.56 -16.66
CA GLY A 32 -7.15 1.36 -16.34
C GLY A 32 -5.85 1.64 -15.61
N LYS A 33 -5.73 2.83 -15.01
CA LYS A 33 -4.51 3.25 -14.29
C LYS A 33 -4.57 2.81 -12.84
N VAL A 34 -3.47 2.30 -12.32
CA VAL A 34 -3.34 1.87 -10.93
C VAL A 34 -3.08 3.09 -10.04
N TRP A 35 -3.88 3.26 -8.99
CA TRP A 35 -3.76 4.37 -8.04
C TRP A 35 -3.16 3.91 -6.70
N TRP A 36 -2.35 4.78 -6.13
CA TRP A 36 -1.64 4.58 -4.88
C TRP A 36 -1.75 5.79 -3.97
N SER A 37 -1.61 5.55 -2.66
CA SER A 37 -1.45 6.61 -1.66
C SER A 37 -0.17 6.37 -0.88
N ASP A 38 0.74 7.35 -0.87
CA ASP A 38 1.92 7.32 -0.02
C ASP A 38 1.48 7.49 1.44
N CYS A 39 1.71 6.49 2.28
CA CYS A 39 1.28 6.50 3.68
C CYS A 39 2.11 7.47 4.55
N THR A 40 3.30 7.87 4.08
CA THR A 40 4.17 8.82 4.78
C THR A 40 3.74 10.25 4.53
N THR A 41 3.38 10.60 3.29
CA THR A 41 3.02 11.99 2.91
C THR A 41 1.51 12.22 2.73
N GLY A 42 0.72 11.16 2.63
CA GLY A 42 -0.70 11.22 2.27
C GLY A 42 -0.96 11.52 0.79
N THR A 43 0.08 11.63 -0.03
CA THR A 43 -0.04 11.99 -1.45
C THR A 43 -0.68 10.84 -2.22
N ILE A 44 -1.69 11.17 -3.03
CA ILE A 44 -2.34 10.22 -3.95
C ILE A 44 -1.76 10.43 -5.34
N PHE A 45 -1.39 9.35 -6.00
CA PHE A 45 -0.79 9.38 -7.33
C PHE A 45 -1.12 8.11 -8.11
N ASN A 46 -0.82 8.12 -9.40
CA ASN A 46 -0.91 6.96 -10.27
C ASN A 46 0.41 6.76 -11.03
N GLU A 47 0.46 5.74 -11.87
CA GLU A 47 1.66 5.35 -12.60
C GLU A 47 2.24 6.45 -13.50
N ASP A 48 1.41 7.33 -14.06
CA ASP A 48 1.88 8.46 -14.89
C ASP A 48 2.42 9.64 -14.05
N SER A 49 2.13 9.65 -12.76
CA SER A 49 2.45 10.77 -11.88
C SER A 49 3.84 10.64 -11.24
N ILE A 50 4.45 9.46 -11.30
CA ILE A 50 5.79 9.19 -10.75
C ILE A 50 6.78 8.97 -11.89
N LEU A 51 7.91 9.69 -11.83
CA LEU A 51 8.97 9.65 -12.85
C LEU A 51 10.04 8.57 -12.59
N TYR A 52 9.92 7.81 -11.50
CA TYR A 52 10.88 6.78 -11.10
C TYR A 52 10.27 5.39 -11.24
N ALA A 53 11.08 4.37 -11.48
CA ALA A 53 10.62 2.98 -11.42
C ALA A 53 10.54 2.51 -9.96
N TRP A 54 9.60 1.62 -9.65
CA TRP A 54 9.43 1.01 -8.32
C TRP A 54 9.03 -0.46 -8.43
N THR A 55 9.13 -1.18 -7.32
CA THR A 55 8.69 -2.58 -7.23
C THR A 55 8.03 -2.83 -5.88
N VAL A 56 6.96 -3.62 -5.89
CA VAL A 56 6.32 -4.11 -4.66
C VAL A 56 7.19 -5.22 -4.09
N THR A 57 7.74 -4.99 -2.89
CA THR A 57 8.68 -5.92 -2.25
C THR A 57 8.04 -6.80 -1.19
N ASP A 58 6.97 -6.35 -0.54
CA ASP A 58 6.28 -7.14 0.48
C ASP A 58 4.81 -6.71 0.69
N HIS A 59 4.00 -7.66 1.13
CA HIS A 59 2.63 -7.41 1.58
C HIS A 59 2.65 -7.09 3.07
N LEU A 60 2.62 -5.80 3.42
CA LEU A 60 2.52 -5.42 4.81
C LEU A 60 1.12 -5.77 5.33
N ARG A 61 0.98 -6.93 5.99
CA ARG A 61 -0.18 -7.23 6.82
C ARG A 61 -0.19 -6.27 7.99
N ILE A 62 -0.99 -5.21 7.89
CA ILE A 62 -1.37 -4.45 9.07
C ILE A 62 -2.47 -5.26 9.75
N ASP A 63 -2.10 -6.05 10.75
CA ASP A 63 -3.06 -6.73 11.63
C ASP A 63 -3.87 -5.66 12.38
N LEU A 64 -5.06 -5.34 11.89
CA LEU A 64 -6.01 -4.41 12.53
C LEU A 64 -6.67 -5.00 13.80
N THR A 65 -6.05 -5.98 14.47
CA THR A 65 -6.62 -6.64 15.66
C THR A 65 -5.78 -6.42 16.93
N GLN A 66 -5.81 -5.21 17.46
CA GLN A 66 -5.58 -4.97 18.89
C GLN A 66 -6.60 -3.95 19.43
N ASN A 67 -7.87 -4.35 19.46
CA ASN A 67 -8.81 -3.88 20.49
C ASN A 67 -9.51 -5.12 21.05
N LYS A 68 -8.76 -5.95 21.78
CA LYS A 68 -9.36 -6.83 22.79
C LYS A 68 -9.97 -5.89 23.82
N GLY A 69 -11.29 -5.67 23.75
CA GLY A 69 -12.03 -5.11 24.87
C GLY A 69 -11.73 -5.91 26.15
N PRO A 70 -11.81 -5.29 27.33
CA PRO A 70 -11.45 -5.96 28.58
C PRO A 70 -12.31 -7.22 28.71
N GLN A 71 -11.64 -8.36 28.79
CA GLN A 71 -12.28 -9.61 29.18
C GLN A 71 -12.51 -9.49 30.69
N ASN A 72 -13.72 -9.06 31.08
CA ASN A 72 -14.15 -9.22 32.46
C ASN A 72 -14.17 -10.72 32.74
N VAL A 73 -13.23 -11.14 33.58
CA VAL A 73 -13.22 -12.42 34.25
C VAL A 73 -13.90 -12.24 35.60
N ASP A 74 -14.79 -13.18 35.89
CA ASP A 74 -15.69 -13.34 37.05
C ASP A 74 -16.98 -12.51 37.07
#